data_AF-W7KMN0-F1
#
_entry.id   AF-W7KMN0-F1
#
_cell.length_a   1.000
_cell.length_b   1.000
_cell.length_c   1.000
_cell.angle_alpha   90.00
_cell.angle_beta   90.00
_cell.angle_gamma   90.00
#
_symmetry.space_group_name_H-M   'P 1'
#
loop_
_entity.id
_entity.type
_entity.pdbx_description
1 polymer ?
#
loop_
_entity_poly.entity_id
_entity_poly.type
_entity_poly.pdbx_seq_one_letter_code
_entity_poly.pdbx_strand_id
1 'polypeptide(L)'
;MIKLMRSIGPNLSLLAKVLRESEEDVKKELEGIKDLYFTPVFSFGSLGFNFDEKECVRKSIREDLCVSLSKEGLRVKEFLNYSGIPEAYDFAYDKWDLSFSVKAEGERPHFQYEGDSEVILYSSLKSTYSFNEILKGFFNKGIVISFILDYGRRDYVIDVFSFNKVVRERLEYVPFIRYSVTLESDQGDMYLTELMIPKDYLLIVLEVLKEMREEVEILFTKKKIPYFHGII
;
A
#
# COMPACT_ATOMS: atom_id res chain seq x y z
N MET A 1 -7.28 -16.37 3.70
CA MET A 1 -7.10 -15.38 4.78
C MET A 1 -6.56 -14.03 4.28
N ILE A 2 -5.38 -13.95 3.64
CA ILE A 2 -4.78 -12.64 3.23
C ILE A 2 -5.70 -11.78 2.37
N LYS A 3 -6.34 -12.32 1.33
CA LYS A 3 -7.32 -11.57 0.53
C LYS A 3 -8.43 -10.97 1.40
N LEU A 4 -8.96 -11.74 2.34
CA LEU A 4 -10.00 -11.32 3.28
C LEU A 4 -9.54 -10.17 4.21
N MET A 5 -8.29 -10.22 4.66
CA MET A 5 -7.68 -9.20 5.51
C MET A 5 -7.51 -7.84 4.81
N ARG A 6 -7.43 -7.81 3.47
CA ARG A 6 -7.32 -6.56 2.70
C ARG A 6 -8.61 -5.76 2.78
N SER A 7 -9.75 -6.43 2.88
CA SER A 7 -11.06 -5.78 2.97
C SER A 7 -11.51 -5.58 4.41
N ILE A 8 -11.24 -6.54 5.30
CA ILE A 8 -11.76 -6.57 6.68
C ILE A 8 -10.78 -5.95 7.69
N GLY A 9 -9.50 -5.85 7.34
CA GLY A 9 -8.46 -5.36 8.25
C GLY A 9 -8.28 -6.27 9.49
N PRO A 10 -7.83 -5.72 10.63
CA PRO A 10 -7.52 -6.48 11.84
C PRO A 10 -8.76 -6.88 12.67
N ASN A 11 -9.96 -6.92 12.08
CA ASN A 11 -11.19 -7.27 12.79
C ASN A 11 -11.32 -8.79 12.97
N LEU A 12 -10.73 -9.31 14.05
CA LEU A 12 -10.68 -10.75 14.37
C LEU A 12 -12.06 -11.41 14.39
N SER A 13 -13.05 -10.79 15.04
CA SER A 13 -14.40 -11.35 15.11
C SER A 13 -15.05 -11.50 13.74
N LEU A 14 -14.86 -10.52 12.86
CA LEU A 14 -15.39 -10.60 11.50
C LEU A 14 -14.60 -11.61 10.64
N LEU A 15 -13.27 -11.66 10.78
CA LEU A 15 -12.42 -12.66 10.11
C LEU A 15 -12.84 -14.08 10.52
N ALA A 16 -12.92 -14.37 11.82
CA ALA A 16 -13.33 -15.66 12.37
C ALA A 16 -14.71 -16.08 11.88
N LYS A 17 -15.67 -15.16 11.88
CA LYS A 17 -17.03 -15.41 11.37
C LYS A 17 -17.05 -15.80 9.89
N VAL A 18 -16.27 -15.13 9.05
CA VAL A 18 -16.23 -15.41 7.60
C VAL A 18 -15.44 -16.70 7.31
N LEU A 19 -14.34 -16.94 8.02
CA LEU A 19 -13.53 -18.16 7.90
C LEU A 19 -14.22 -19.39 8.51
N ARG A 20 -15.23 -19.19 9.37
CA ARG A 20 -15.92 -20.24 10.15
C ARG A 20 -14.97 -20.96 11.11
N GLU A 21 -14.06 -20.20 11.70
CA GLU A 21 -13.06 -20.66 12.68
C GLU A 21 -13.26 -19.94 14.01
N SER A 22 -12.61 -20.42 15.07
CA SER A 22 -12.62 -19.71 16.34
C SER A 22 -11.75 -18.45 16.29
N GLU A 23 -12.10 -17.41 17.04
CA GLU A 23 -11.26 -16.20 17.12
C GLU A 23 -9.83 -16.50 17.61
N GLU A 24 -9.68 -17.50 18.49
CA GLU A 24 -8.39 -17.90 19.03
C GLU A 24 -7.51 -18.60 17.98
N ASP A 25 -8.10 -19.45 17.14
CA ASP A 25 -7.37 -20.12 16.05
C ASP A 25 -6.90 -19.10 15.00
N VAL A 26 -7.79 -18.20 14.57
CA VAL A 26 -7.44 -17.11 13.63
C VAL A 26 -6.34 -16.23 14.21
N LYS A 27 -6.45 -15.86 15.49
CA LYS A 27 -5.42 -15.06 16.16
C LYS A 27 -4.07 -15.79 16.15
N LYS A 28 -4.05 -17.08 16.47
CA LYS A 28 -2.83 -17.89 16.48
C LYS A 28 -2.18 -17.97 15.10
N GLU A 29 -2.97 -18.10 14.03
CA GLU A 29 -2.44 -18.06 12.66
C GLU A 29 -1.81 -16.70 12.32
N LEU A 30 -2.49 -15.59 12.66
CA LEU A 30 -2.00 -14.24 12.42
C LEU A 30 -0.71 -13.93 13.19
N GLU A 31 -0.62 -14.38 14.45
CA GLU A 31 0.60 -14.26 15.26
C GLU A 31 1.77 -15.08 14.70
N GLY A 32 1.49 -16.13 13.92
CA GLY A 32 2.50 -16.90 13.19
C GLY A 32 3.11 -16.16 12.00
N ILE A 33 2.45 -15.12 11.48
CA ILE A 33 2.94 -14.32 10.35
C ILE A 33 3.91 -13.27 10.88
N LYS A 34 5.20 -13.44 10.57
CA LYS A 34 6.24 -12.46 10.91
C LYS A 34 5.98 -11.11 10.24
N ASP A 35 6.23 -10.04 10.99
CA ASP A 35 6.17 -8.65 10.51
C ASP A 35 4.84 -8.30 9.81
N LEU A 36 3.71 -8.81 10.34
CA LEU A 36 2.38 -8.50 9.84
C LEU A 36 1.94 -7.09 10.28
N TYR A 37 1.64 -6.23 9.31
CA TYR A 37 1.12 -4.88 9.53
C TYR A 37 -0.10 -4.61 8.64
N PHE A 38 -1.03 -3.83 9.18
CA PHE A 38 -2.20 -3.34 8.47
C PHE A 38 -2.08 -1.82 8.32
N THR A 39 -2.03 -1.32 7.09
CA THR A 39 -2.05 0.11 6.79
C THR A 39 -3.41 0.47 6.20
N PRO A 40 -4.22 1.33 6.85
CA PRO A 40 -5.53 1.71 6.31
C PRO A 40 -5.37 2.48 5.00
N VAL A 41 -6.23 2.17 4.03
CA VAL A 41 -6.40 2.92 2.77
C VAL A 41 -7.66 3.75 2.91
N PHE A 42 -7.49 5.07 2.95
CA PHE A 42 -8.61 5.99 3.10
C PHE A 42 -9.35 6.19 1.76
N SER A 43 -10.59 6.65 1.82
CA SER A 43 -11.32 7.13 0.65
C SER A 43 -10.70 8.45 0.17
N PHE A 44 -10.23 8.48 -1.07
CA PHE A 44 -9.37 9.55 -1.59
C PHE A 44 -10.04 10.37 -2.70
N GLY A 45 -11.32 10.71 -2.55
CA GLY A 45 -12.07 11.43 -3.58
C GLY A 45 -11.50 12.82 -3.95
N SER A 46 -10.77 13.46 -3.03
CA SER A 46 -10.20 14.81 -3.19
C SER A 46 -8.71 14.92 -2.88
N LEU A 47 -7.97 13.80 -2.85
CA LEU A 47 -6.50 13.85 -2.73
C LEU A 47 -5.83 13.92 -4.09
N GLY A 48 -4.79 14.73 -4.14
CA GLY A 48 -3.82 14.85 -5.21
C GLY A 48 -2.42 14.44 -4.78
N PHE A 49 -1.65 13.92 -5.74
CA PHE A 49 -0.22 13.63 -5.57
C PHE A 49 0.62 14.81 -6.06
N ASN A 50 1.50 15.32 -5.21
CA ASN A 50 2.39 16.43 -5.54
C ASN A 50 3.82 15.95 -5.70
N PHE A 51 4.53 16.69 -6.54
CA PHE A 51 5.93 16.53 -6.84
C PHE A 51 6.59 17.87 -6.49
N ASP A 52 7.10 17.99 -5.26
CA ASP A 52 7.76 19.21 -4.79
C ASP A 52 9.01 18.83 -3.98
N GLU A 53 10.07 19.61 -4.17
CA GLU A 53 11.34 19.51 -3.45
C GLU A 53 11.21 19.92 -1.96
N LYS A 54 10.18 20.69 -1.59
CA LYS A 54 10.09 21.36 -0.29
C LYS A 54 9.37 20.58 0.82
N GLU A 55 8.43 19.70 0.48
CA GLU A 55 7.71 18.85 1.45
C GLU A 55 8.04 17.38 1.23
N CYS A 56 9.19 16.96 1.79
CA CYS A 56 9.79 15.67 1.49
C CYS A 56 9.15 14.51 2.28
N VAL A 57 8.44 13.61 1.59
CA VAL A 57 8.11 12.28 2.15
C VAL A 57 9.10 11.20 1.68
N ARG A 58 9.64 11.30 0.45
CA ARG A 58 10.59 10.33 -0.17
C ARG A 58 11.47 11.00 -1.23
N LYS A 59 12.66 10.47 -1.52
CA LYS A 59 13.62 11.02 -2.51
C LYS A 59 13.78 10.15 -3.76
N SER A 60 14.09 10.76 -4.91
CA SER A 60 14.42 10.05 -6.15
C SER A 60 15.78 9.34 -6.11
N ILE A 61 15.94 8.21 -6.83
CA ILE A 61 17.27 7.65 -7.13
C ILE A 61 17.90 8.43 -8.29
N ARG A 62 17.07 8.84 -9.25
CA ARG A 62 17.53 9.43 -10.50
C ARG A 62 17.78 10.92 -10.39
N GLU A 63 17.02 11.60 -9.53
CA GLU A 63 17.00 13.06 -9.40
C GLU A 63 16.80 13.48 -7.93
N ASP A 64 16.63 14.77 -7.64
CA ASP A 64 16.29 15.27 -6.29
C ASP A 64 14.77 15.45 -6.09
N LEU A 65 13.95 14.68 -6.83
CA LEU A 65 12.49 14.76 -6.76
C LEU A 65 11.93 14.12 -5.49
N CYS A 66 10.92 14.74 -4.88
CA CYS A 66 10.20 14.22 -3.73
C CYS A 66 8.68 14.22 -3.93
N VAL A 67 7.97 13.36 -3.17
CA VAL A 67 6.50 13.25 -3.23
C VAL A 67 5.82 13.66 -1.94
N SER A 68 4.64 14.26 -2.05
CA SER A 68 3.72 14.54 -0.93
C SER A 68 2.26 14.42 -1.35
N LEU A 69 1.38 14.18 -0.38
CA LEU A 69 -0.07 14.13 -0.60
C LEU A 69 -0.69 15.48 -0.21
N SER A 70 -1.45 16.11 -1.10
CA SER A 70 -2.18 17.36 -0.83
C SER A 70 -3.51 17.37 -1.57
N LYS A 71 -4.36 18.39 -1.40
CA LYS A 71 -5.57 18.53 -2.23
C LYS A 71 -5.31 19.11 -3.62
N GLU A 72 -4.15 19.72 -3.83
CA GLU A 72 -3.80 20.49 -5.03
C GLU A 72 -2.98 19.67 -6.04
N GLY A 73 -2.54 18.47 -5.68
CA GLY A 73 -1.75 17.60 -6.54
C GLY A 73 -2.54 16.94 -7.68
N LEU A 74 -1.86 16.13 -8.49
CA LEU A 74 -2.48 15.39 -9.59
C LEU A 74 -3.61 14.49 -9.09
N ARG A 75 -4.77 14.60 -9.73
CA ARG A 75 -5.97 13.87 -9.36
C ARG A 75 -5.78 12.37 -9.50
N VAL A 76 -6.16 11.62 -8.47
CA VAL A 76 -6.20 10.15 -8.49
C VAL A 76 -7.44 9.66 -9.24
N LYS A 77 -7.25 8.96 -10.37
CA LYS A 77 -8.31 8.30 -11.15
C LYS A 77 -8.61 6.88 -10.66
N GLU A 78 -7.58 6.14 -10.29
CA GLU A 78 -7.69 4.74 -9.86
C GLU A 78 -6.64 4.47 -8.77
N PHE A 79 -7.02 3.66 -7.78
CA PHE A 79 -6.10 3.11 -6.80
C PHE A 79 -6.31 1.59 -6.77
N LEU A 80 -5.23 0.82 -6.78
CA LEU A 80 -5.25 -0.64 -6.71
C LEU A 80 -4.34 -1.09 -5.58
N ASN A 81 -4.87 -1.91 -4.69
CA ASN A 81 -4.12 -2.47 -3.57
C ASN A 81 -3.81 -3.93 -3.85
N TYR A 82 -2.52 -4.28 -3.89
CA TYR A 82 -2.06 -5.64 -4.18
C TYR A 82 -1.56 -6.37 -2.94
N SER A 83 -0.98 -5.70 -1.94
CA SER A 83 -0.45 -6.34 -0.71
C SER A 83 0.42 -7.59 -0.98
N GLY A 84 1.26 -7.54 -2.01
CA GLY A 84 2.11 -8.63 -2.50
C GLY A 84 1.36 -9.80 -3.16
N ILE A 85 2.10 -10.87 -3.44
CA ILE A 85 1.57 -12.12 -4.00
C ILE A 85 1.66 -13.21 -2.92
N PRO A 86 0.57 -13.50 -2.18
CA PRO A 86 0.58 -14.48 -1.09
C PRO A 86 1.08 -15.85 -1.51
N GLU A 87 0.73 -16.28 -2.71
CA GLU A 87 1.09 -17.57 -3.30
C GLU A 87 2.60 -17.70 -3.55
N ALA A 88 3.31 -16.58 -3.63
CA ALA A 88 4.76 -16.54 -3.78
C ALA A 88 5.51 -16.46 -2.44
N TYR A 89 4.82 -16.40 -1.29
CA TYR A 89 5.46 -16.25 0.01
C TYR A 89 5.48 -17.55 0.83
N ASP A 90 6.67 -17.96 1.24
CA ASP A 90 6.90 -19.08 2.14
C ASP A 90 7.07 -18.56 3.59
N PHE A 91 6.02 -18.72 4.38
CA PHE A 91 5.96 -18.30 5.77
C PHE A 91 6.97 -19.02 6.68
N ALA A 92 7.31 -20.28 6.38
CA ALA A 92 8.18 -21.09 7.22
C ALA A 92 9.64 -20.59 7.15
N TYR A 93 10.05 -20.14 5.96
CA TYR A 93 11.42 -19.68 5.73
C TYR A 93 11.56 -18.16 5.57
N ASP A 94 10.45 -17.40 5.58
CA ASP A 94 10.42 -15.95 5.31
C ASP A 94 11.08 -15.63 3.96
N LYS A 95 10.65 -16.35 2.92
CA LYS A 95 11.21 -16.26 1.57
C LYS A 95 10.14 -16.05 0.51
N TRP A 96 10.55 -15.43 -0.60
CA TRP A 96 9.70 -15.13 -1.74
C TRP A 96 10.15 -15.91 -2.97
N ASP A 97 9.21 -16.52 -3.69
CA ASP A 97 9.42 -17.05 -5.03
C ASP A 97 9.53 -15.91 -6.04
N LEU A 98 10.61 -15.92 -6.82
CA LEU A 98 10.94 -14.92 -7.84
C LEU A 98 10.85 -15.49 -9.27
N SER A 99 10.02 -16.52 -9.46
CA SER A 99 9.70 -17.05 -10.79
C SER A 99 8.97 -16.03 -11.69
N PHE A 100 8.34 -15.01 -11.10
CA PHE A 100 7.50 -14.01 -11.77
C PHE A 100 6.38 -14.64 -12.62
N SER A 101 5.97 -15.88 -12.32
CA SER A 101 4.95 -16.62 -13.09
C SER A 101 3.52 -16.32 -12.65
N VAL A 102 3.35 -15.75 -11.46
CA VAL A 102 2.05 -15.43 -10.89
C VAL A 102 1.84 -13.93 -10.97
N LYS A 103 0.67 -13.53 -11.44
CA LYS A 103 0.25 -12.13 -11.49
C LYS A 103 -0.47 -11.78 -10.18
N ALA A 104 -0.14 -10.65 -9.58
CA ALA A 104 -0.83 -10.13 -8.41
C ALA A 104 -2.28 -9.74 -8.75
N GLU A 105 -3.19 -10.07 -7.84
CA GLU A 105 -4.58 -9.62 -7.91
C GLU A 105 -4.74 -8.34 -7.09
N GLY A 106 -4.94 -7.22 -7.79
CA GLY A 106 -5.20 -5.91 -7.19
C GLY A 106 -6.67 -5.73 -6.82
N GLU A 107 -6.94 -5.34 -5.59
CA GLU A 107 -8.27 -4.93 -5.14
C GLU A 107 -8.48 -3.45 -5.44
N ARG A 108 -9.57 -3.14 -6.16
CA ARG A 108 -10.07 -1.77 -6.33
C ARG A 108 -10.85 -1.40 -5.07
N PRO A 109 -10.36 -0.50 -4.23
CA PRO A 109 -11.15 -0.06 -3.11
C PRO A 109 -12.29 0.83 -3.65
N HIS A 110 -13.52 0.58 -3.17
CA HIS A 110 -14.70 1.30 -3.68
C HIS A 110 -14.63 2.78 -3.26
N PHE A 111 -14.57 3.69 -4.25
CA PHE A 111 -14.64 5.13 -4.02
C PHE A 111 -16.04 5.53 -3.53
N GLN A 112 -16.14 6.12 -2.33
CA GLN A 112 -17.30 6.94 -1.98
C GLN A 112 -17.01 8.38 -2.41
N TYR A 113 -17.76 8.86 -3.40
CA TYR A 113 -17.81 10.27 -3.77
C TYR A 113 -18.55 11.07 -2.67
N GLU A 114 -18.16 12.33 -2.48
CA GLU A 114 -18.63 13.24 -1.43
C GLU A 114 -20.16 13.33 -1.32
N GLY A 115 -20.67 13.26 -0.08
CA GLY A 115 -22.09 13.45 0.24
C GLY A 115 -22.49 13.17 1.69
N ASP A 116 -21.87 12.22 2.39
CA ASP A 116 -22.41 11.70 3.67
C ASP A 116 -21.40 11.52 4.83
N SER A 117 -20.18 12.03 4.74
CA SER A 117 -19.21 11.86 5.84
C SER A 117 -18.68 13.19 6.39
N GLU A 118 -19.06 13.47 7.64
CA GLU A 118 -18.51 14.58 8.44
C GLU A 118 -17.00 14.44 8.66
N VAL A 119 -16.29 15.56 8.50
CA VAL A 119 -14.85 15.69 8.75
C VAL A 119 -14.57 15.55 10.26
N ILE A 120 -13.67 14.64 10.64
CA ILE A 120 -13.28 14.45 12.05
C ILE A 120 -12.09 15.35 12.39
N LEU A 121 -12.19 16.07 13.51
CA LEU A 121 -11.15 16.95 14.04
C LEU A 121 -10.06 16.14 14.76
N TYR A 122 -8.83 16.22 14.22
CA TYR A 122 -7.62 15.56 14.71
C TYR A 122 -7.26 15.85 16.18
N SER A 123 -7.79 16.94 16.77
CA SER A 123 -7.54 17.34 18.15
C SER A 123 -8.15 16.40 19.22
N SER A 124 -9.00 15.46 18.82
CA SER A 124 -9.67 14.48 19.70
C SER A 124 -8.87 13.18 19.95
N LEU A 125 -7.72 13.01 19.30
CA LEU A 125 -7.01 11.72 19.14
C LEU A 125 -5.90 11.45 20.17
N LYS A 126 -6.15 11.62 21.47
CA LYS A 126 -5.09 11.58 22.49
C LYS A 126 -4.78 10.21 23.14
N SER A 127 -5.42 9.09 22.75
CA SER A 127 -5.14 7.76 23.35
C SER A 127 -5.22 6.56 22.39
N THR A 128 -4.53 5.46 22.71
CA THR A 128 -4.56 4.19 21.95
C THR A 128 -5.92 3.51 21.95
N TYR A 129 -6.70 3.63 23.03
CA TYR A 129 -8.09 3.14 23.07
C TYR A 129 -8.97 3.92 22.08
N SER A 130 -8.81 5.25 22.03
CA SER A 130 -9.51 6.08 21.04
C SER A 130 -9.10 5.77 19.60
N PHE A 131 -7.86 5.34 19.33
CA PHE A 131 -7.42 4.97 17.98
C PHE A 131 -8.17 3.75 17.40
N ASN A 132 -8.39 2.71 18.21
CA ASN A 132 -9.15 1.53 17.78
C ASN A 132 -10.64 1.83 17.58
N GLU A 133 -11.25 2.65 18.43
CA GLU A 133 -12.62 3.11 18.26
C GLU A 133 -12.78 3.99 17.01
N ILE A 134 -11.74 4.75 16.66
CA ILE A 134 -11.72 5.65 15.51
C ILE A 134 -11.48 4.90 14.22
N LEU A 135 -10.61 3.88 14.18
CA LEU A 135 -10.56 2.96 13.05
C LEU A 135 -11.91 2.29 12.83
N LYS A 136 -12.56 1.81 13.89
CA LYS A 136 -13.95 1.28 13.80
C LYS A 136 -14.93 2.35 13.30
N GLY A 137 -14.81 3.59 13.76
CA GLY A 137 -15.60 4.73 13.29
C GLY A 137 -15.36 5.07 11.82
N PHE A 138 -14.11 5.02 11.37
CA PHE A 138 -13.71 5.25 9.98
C PHE A 138 -14.20 4.13 9.06
N PHE A 139 -14.15 2.87 9.51
CA PHE A 139 -14.79 1.74 8.83
C PHE A 139 -16.30 1.95 8.70
N ASN A 140 -16.98 2.29 9.81
CA ASN A 140 -18.43 2.46 9.83
C ASN A 140 -18.90 3.65 8.98
N LYS A 141 -18.04 4.67 8.83
CA LYS A 141 -18.32 5.87 8.01
C LYS A 141 -17.82 5.75 6.56
N GLY A 142 -17.29 4.60 6.13
CA GLY A 142 -16.77 4.41 4.77
C GLY A 142 -15.53 5.24 4.42
N ILE A 143 -14.85 5.77 5.44
CA ILE A 143 -13.65 6.61 5.29
C ILE A 143 -12.40 5.76 5.09
N VAL A 144 -12.34 4.55 5.67
CA VAL A 144 -11.34 3.53 5.33
C VAL A 144 -12.03 2.46 4.50
N ILE A 145 -11.50 2.24 3.29
CA ILE A 145 -12.14 1.41 2.27
C ILE A 145 -11.38 0.12 1.98
N SER A 146 -10.11 0.04 2.38
CA SER A 146 -9.32 -1.22 2.39
C SER A 146 -8.12 -1.09 3.32
N PHE A 147 -7.32 -2.16 3.42
CA PHE A 147 -6.06 -2.22 4.15
C PHE A 147 -4.99 -2.75 3.23
N ILE A 148 -3.87 -2.04 3.17
CA ILE A 148 -2.65 -2.62 2.67
C ILE A 148 -2.10 -3.54 3.76
N LEU A 149 -1.79 -4.78 3.38
CA LEU A 149 -1.17 -5.75 4.25
C LEU A 149 0.32 -5.84 3.91
N ASP A 150 1.15 -5.60 4.91
CA ASP A 150 2.57 -5.87 4.85
C ASP A 150 2.86 -7.10 5.71
N TYR A 151 3.62 -8.04 5.19
CA TYR A 151 4.02 -9.26 5.90
C TYR A 151 5.34 -9.76 5.33
N GLY A 152 6.09 -10.47 6.17
CA GLY A 152 7.50 -10.76 5.93
C GLY A 152 8.35 -9.49 6.00
N ARG A 153 9.66 -9.67 6.05
CA ARG A 153 10.57 -8.53 6.17
C ARG A 153 10.50 -7.62 4.93
N ARG A 154 10.30 -6.31 5.11
CA ARG A 154 10.31 -5.32 4.01
C ARG A 154 11.22 -4.16 4.39
N ASP A 155 12.35 -3.99 3.70
CA ASP A 155 13.43 -3.07 4.09
C ASP A 155 13.51 -1.81 3.21
N TYR A 156 13.00 -1.88 1.99
CA TYR A 156 13.12 -0.83 0.98
C TYR A 156 11.76 -0.50 0.39
N VAL A 157 11.53 0.78 0.11
CA VAL A 157 10.36 1.25 -0.62
C VAL A 157 10.84 1.86 -1.93
N ILE A 158 10.27 1.41 -3.04
CA ILE A 158 10.55 1.90 -4.38
C ILE A 158 9.24 2.29 -5.04
N ASP A 159 9.11 3.55 -5.40
CA ASP A 159 8.02 4.04 -6.22
C ASP A 159 8.48 4.11 -7.67
N VAL A 160 7.75 3.46 -8.57
CA VAL A 160 8.03 3.40 -10.00
C VAL A 160 6.98 4.21 -10.74
N PHE A 161 7.42 5.21 -11.50
CA PHE A 161 6.59 6.11 -12.29
C PHE A 161 6.73 5.74 -13.75
N SER A 162 5.63 5.75 -14.49
CA SER A 162 5.64 5.53 -15.93
C SER A 162 4.41 6.15 -16.58
N PHE A 163 4.55 6.61 -17.82
CA PHE A 163 3.41 6.94 -18.68
C PHE A 163 2.97 5.75 -19.54
N ASN A 164 3.67 4.61 -19.47
CA ASN A 164 3.30 3.39 -20.18
C ASN A 164 2.53 2.43 -19.27
N LYS A 165 1.28 2.18 -19.60
CA LYS A 165 0.42 1.20 -18.90
C LYS A 165 1.03 -0.20 -18.85
N VAL A 166 1.79 -0.59 -19.88
CA VAL A 166 2.43 -1.92 -19.94
C VAL A 166 3.45 -2.10 -18.81
N VAL A 167 4.16 -1.04 -18.41
CA VAL A 167 5.07 -1.09 -17.25
C VAL A 167 4.29 -1.45 -16.00
N ARG A 168 3.17 -0.76 -15.73
CA ARG A 168 2.30 -1.07 -14.58
C ARG A 168 1.87 -2.53 -14.61
N GLU A 169 1.38 -3.01 -15.74
CA GLU A 169 0.91 -4.40 -15.90
C GLU A 169 2.03 -5.43 -15.69
N ARG A 170 3.28 -5.12 -16.07
CA ARG A 170 4.45 -5.97 -15.81
C ARG A 170 4.84 -5.98 -14.33
N LEU A 171 4.75 -4.85 -13.65
CA LEU A 171 5.05 -4.76 -12.22
C LEU A 171 4.07 -5.57 -11.36
N GLU A 172 2.87 -5.88 -11.85
CA GLU A 172 1.93 -6.78 -11.19
C GLU A 172 2.48 -8.21 -11.04
N TYR A 173 3.55 -8.60 -11.74
CA TYR A 173 4.23 -9.89 -11.55
C TYR A 173 5.32 -9.84 -10.48
N VAL A 174 5.70 -8.65 -10.01
CA VAL A 174 6.70 -8.49 -8.95
C VAL A 174 6.04 -8.79 -7.59
N PRO A 175 6.48 -9.80 -6.82
CA PRO A 175 5.82 -10.22 -5.57
C PRO A 175 5.79 -9.14 -4.48
N PHE A 176 6.56 -8.08 -4.69
CA PHE A 176 6.75 -6.97 -3.78
C PHE A 176 5.80 -5.81 -4.03
N ILE A 177 4.93 -5.89 -5.04
CA ILE A 177 3.96 -4.86 -5.37
C ILE A 177 3.00 -4.62 -4.21
N ARG A 178 2.84 -3.36 -3.83
CA ARG A 178 2.01 -2.94 -2.71
C ARG A 178 0.73 -2.29 -3.18
N TYR A 179 0.85 -1.24 -3.98
CA TYR A 179 -0.27 -0.60 -4.64
C TYR A 179 0.14 -0.03 -6.01
N SER A 180 -0.85 0.30 -6.82
CA SER A 180 -0.69 1.12 -8.01
C SER A 180 -1.74 2.23 -8.05
N VAL A 181 -1.35 3.41 -8.51
CA VAL A 181 -2.20 4.60 -8.64
C VAL A 181 -2.16 5.07 -10.09
N THR A 182 -3.32 5.36 -10.65
CA THR A 182 -3.45 6.06 -11.93
C THR A 182 -3.77 7.53 -11.64
N LEU A 183 -2.92 8.42 -12.13
CA LEU A 183 -2.98 9.87 -11.92
C LEU A 183 -3.31 10.56 -13.25
N GLU A 184 -4.17 11.57 -13.19
CA GLU A 184 -4.47 12.44 -14.32
C GLU A 184 -3.35 13.46 -14.54
N SER A 185 -2.76 13.51 -15.72
CA SER A 185 -1.74 14.49 -16.13
C SER A 185 -2.03 15.05 -17.52
N ASP A 186 -1.52 16.24 -17.81
CA ASP A 186 -1.66 16.93 -19.10
C ASP A 186 -1.06 16.13 -20.27
N GLN A 187 -0.11 15.24 -19.99
CA GLN A 187 0.56 14.38 -20.98
C GLN A 187 -0.15 13.02 -21.18
N GLY A 188 -1.27 12.79 -20.47
CA GLY A 188 -1.96 11.50 -20.39
C GLY A 188 -1.92 10.91 -18.98
N ASP A 189 -2.42 9.69 -18.83
CA ASP A 189 -2.42 9.03 -17.52
C ASP A 189 -0.99 8.67 -17.10
N MET A 190 -0.63 9.04 -15.87
CA MET A 190 0.62 8.64 -15.23
C MET A 190 0.35 7.50 -14.24
N TYR A 191 1.18 6.47 -14.27
CA TYR A 191 1.08 5.31 -13.40
C TYR A 191 2.18 5.36 -12.35
N LEU A 192 1.78 5.28 -11.08
CA LEU A 192 2.66 5.16 -9.92
C LEU A 192 2.47 3.76 -9.33
N THR A 193 3.56 3.02 -9.13
CA THR A 193 3.52 1.69 -8.49
C THR A 193 4.50 1.64 -7.33
N GLU A 194 4.01 1.34 -6.12
CA GLU A 194 4.87 1.18 -4.95
C GLU A 194 5.26 -0.30 -4.79
N LEU A 195 6.57 -0.55 -4.69
CA LEU A 195 7.16 -1.82 -4.35
C LEU A 195 7.77 -1.74 -2.95
N MET A 196 7.44 -2.69 -2.09
CA MET A 196 8.09 -2.84 -0.78
C MET A 196 8.97 -4.08 -0.80
N ILE A 197 10.28 -3.92 -0.80
CA ILE A 197 11.21 -5.00 -1.16
C ILE A 197 12.04 -5.40 0.08
N PRO A 198 12.13 -6.70 0.41
CA PRO A 198 13.09 -7.20 1.39
C PRO A 198 14.52 -7.00 0.89
N LYS A 199 15.48 -6.75 1.79
CA LYS A 199 16.87 -6.45 1.44
C LYS A 199 17.50 -7.47 0.51
N ASP A 200 17.23 -8.74 0.75
CA ASP A 200 17.84 -9.85 0.03
C ASP A 200 17.42 -9.92 -1.45
N TYR A 201 16.30 -9.29 -1.81
CA TYR A 201 15.77 -9.28 -3.18
C TYR A 201 15.93 -7.93 -3.89
N LEU A 202 16.46 -6.90 -3.21
CA LEU A 202 16.58 -5.55 -3.77
C LEU A 202 17.34 -5.53 -5.09
N LEU A 203 18.49 -6.21 -5.15
CA LEU A 203 19.34 -6.21 -6.36
C LEU A 203 18.61 -6.82 -7.56
N ILE A 204 17.88 -7.92 -7.35
CA ILE A 204 17.14 -8.59 -8.42
C ILE A 204 16.05 -7.66 -8.96
N VAL A 205 15.30 -7.00 -8.07
CA VAL A 205 14.25 -6.06 -8.49
C VAL A 205 14.83 -4.85 -9.22
N LEU A 206 15.98 -4.32 -8.79
CA LEU A 206 16.65 -3.22 -9.49
C LEU A 206 17.11 -3.62 -10.90
N GLU A 207 17.56 -4.86 -11.11
CA GLU A 207 17.88 -5.36 -12.46
C GLU A 207 16.63 -5.48 -13.34
N VAL A 208 15.49 -5.94 -12.79
CA VAL A 208 14.21 -5.94 -13.52
C VAL A 208 13.80 -4.52 -13.93
N LEU A 209 13.91 -3.54 -13.02
CA LEU A 209 13.58 -2.14 -13.31
C LEU A 209 14.53 -1.51 -14.33
N LYS A 210 15.79 -1.95 -14.36
CA LYS A 210 16.80 -1.49 -15.32
C LYS A 210 16.49 -1.92 -16.75
N GLU A 211 15.83 -3.07 -16.95
CA GLU A 211 15.35 -3.49 -18.28
C GLU A 211 14.27 -2.54 -18.83
N MET A 212 13.53 -1.87 -17.95
CA MET A 212 12.46 -0.92 -18.30
C MET A 212 12.91 0.54 -18.15
N ARG A 213 14.21 0.81 -18.00
CA ARG A 213 14.74 2.11 -17.55
C ARG A 213 14.34 3.31 -18.41
N GLU A 214 14.09 3.09 -19.70
CA GLU A 214 13.72 4.13 -20.68
C GLU A 214 12.28 4.62 -20.49
N GLU A 215 11.45 3.82 -19.80
CA GLU A 215 10.03 4.07 -19.63
C GLU A 215 9.64 4.37 -18.18
N VAL A 216 10.61 4.30 -17.26
CA VAL A 216 10.35 4.43 -15.83
C VAL A 216 11.23 5.46 -15.16
N GLU A 217 10.67 6.17 -14.19
CA GLU A 217 11.40 6.92 -13.18
C GLU A 217 11.22 6.28 -11.82
N ILE A 218 12.18 6.46 -10.91
CA ILE A 218 12.22 5.71 -9.65
C ILE A 218 12.49 6.64 -8.47
N LEU A 219 11.57 6.62 -7.50
CA LEU A 219 11.83 7.12 -6.14
C LEU A 219 12.14 5.98 -5.20
N PHE A 220 13.05 6.23 -4.26
CA PHE A 220 13.55 5.22 -3.36
C PHE A 220 13.69 5.77 -1.96
N THR A 221 13.35 4.91 -1.00
CA THR A 221 13.58 5.20 0.40
C THR A 221 13.99 3.92 1.10
N LYS A 222 15.15 3.96 1.77
CA LYS A 222 15.50 2.94 2.77
C LYS A 222 14.52 3.12 3.91
N LYS A 223 13.80 2.07 4.29
CA LYS A 223 12.69 2.17 5.25
C LYS A 223 13.17 2.82 6.56
N LYS A 224 12.76 4.08 6.74
CA LYS A 224 12.40 4.72 8.01
C LYS A 224 11.04 5.40 7.78
N ILE A 225 10.08 4.64 7.25
CA ILE A 225 8.70 5.11 7.17
C ILE A 225 7.96 4.37 8.27
N PRO A 226 7.81 4.96 9.46
CA PRO A 226 6.66 4.63 10.25
C PRO A 226 5.51 5.26 9.47
N TYR A 227 4.65 4.44 8.87
CA TYR A 227 3.47 4.97 8.17
C TYR A 227 2.62 5.87 9.09
N PHE A 228 2.89 5.84 10.40
CA PHE A 228 2.66 6.90 11.38
C PHE A 228 3.84 7.02 12.36
N HIS A 229 4.63 8.11 12.32
CA HIS A 229 5.25 8.55 13.57
C HIS A 229 4.07 8.95 14.45
N GLY A 230 3.84 8.27 15.57
CA GLY A 230 3.09 8.89 16.65
C GLY A 230 3.74 10.24 16.90
N ILE A 231 3.00 11.32 16.68
CA ILE A 231 3.42 12.64 17.15
C ILE A 231 3.57 12.47 18.65
N ILE A 232 4.81 12.67 19.14
CA ILE A 232 5.16 12.61 20.56
C ILE A 232 4.29 13.60 21.33
#